data_AF-A0A7K9XDR1-F1
#
_entry.id   AF-A0A7K9XDR1-F1
#
_cell.length_a   1.000
_cell.length_b   1.000
_cell.length_c   1.000
_cell.angle_alpha   90.00
_cell.angle_beta   90.00
_cell.angle_gamma   90.00
#
_symmetry.space_group_name_H-M   'P 1'
#
loop_
_entity.id
_entity.type
_entity.pdbx_description
1 polymer ?
#
loop_
_entity_poly.entity_id
_entity_poly.type
_entity_poly.pdbx_seq_one_letter_code
_entity_poly.pdbx_strand_id
1 'polypeptide(L)'
;QEEETKRLLEPATSPPNKALNGAEQSYHNLPSARTDEQAMLSSILAKTAINIIDVSAADSQGMEQHEYMDRARQYRPGLARQAGGLWSGCRRAPRRAGAGGDPCVPQVSRIAAYAFSALSQIRVDAKEELVVQFGIP
;
A
#
# COMPACT_ATOMS: atom_id res chain seq x y z
N GLN A 1 16.24 -31.22 48.40
CA GLN A 1 16.29 -31.23 46.93
C GLN A 1 14.93 -30.70 46.48
N GLU A 2 14.64 -29.39 46.50
CA GLU A 2 15.30 -28.30 45.75
C GLU A 2 15.63 -28.77 44.33
N GLU A 3 14.93 -28.30 43.29
CA GLU A 3 15.16 -26.96 42.74
C GLU A 3 13.93 -26.32 42.05
N GLU A 4 13.85 -24.99 42.21
CA GLU A 4 12.98 -23.98 41.61
C GLU A 4 12.92 -24.03 40.07
N THR A 5 11.79 -23.67 39.45
CA THR A 5 11.69 -22.33 38.84
C THR A 5 10.26 -21.78 38.94
N LYS A 6 10.18 -20.71 39.72
CA LYS A 6 9.01 -19.93 40.10
C LYS A 6 8.27 -19.32 38.89
N ARG A 7 6.99 -19.64 38.75
CA ARG A 7 5.99 -18.71 38.19
C ARG A 7 5.59 -17.74 39.31
N LEU A 8 5.92 -16.47 39.18
CA LEU A 8 5.45 -15.39 40.06
C LEU A 8 4.33 -14.67 39.31
N LEU A 9 3.07 -14.97 39.64
CA LEU A 9 2.18 -14.12 40.45
C LEU A 9 1.86 -12.77 39.76
N GLU A 10 0.63 -12.64 39.24
CA GLU A 10 -0.08 -11.37 39.36
C GLU A 10 -0.27 -11.05 40.85
N PRO A 11 -0.16 -9.79 41.28
CA PRO A 11 -1.41 -9.06 41.56
C PRO A 11 -1.37 -7.51 41.46
N ALA A 12 -2.54 -7.00 41.04
CA ALA A 12 -3.37 -5.99 41.72
C ALA A 12 -3.03 -4.47 41.73
N THR A 13 -4.07 -3.73 41.28
CA THR A 13 -4.68 -2.52 41.87
C THR A 13 -3.83 -1.27 42.17
N SER A 14 -4.27 -0.16 41.55
CA SER A 14 -3.87 1.25 41.76
C SER A 14 -3.73 1.69 43.22
N PRO A 15 -2.84 2.66 43.54
CA PRO A 15 -2.94 3.47 44.75
C PRO A 15 -3.59 4.86 44.51
N PRO A 16 -4.36 5.42 45.48
CA PRO A 16 -4.92 6.77 45.42
C PRO A 16 -4.05 7.83 46.13
N ASN A 17 -4.32 9.10 45.76
CA ASN A 17 -4.10 10.37 46.49
C ASN A 17 -2.74 11.10 46.46
N LYS A 18 -2.75 12.22 45.72
CA LYS A 18 -2.38 13.62 46.07
C LYS A 18 -1.43 13.86 47.26
N ALA A 19 -0.25 14.43 46.97
CA ALA A 19 0.57 15.29 47.84
C ALA A 19 1.05 16.49 46.99
N LEU A 20 0.46 17.68 47.12
CA LEU A 20 0.91 18.85 47.91
C LEU A 20 2.33 19.35 47.56
N ASN A 21 2.34 20.58 47.00
CA ASN A 21 3.46 21.41 46.54
C ASN A 21 4.77 21.36 47.36
N GLY A 22 5.91 21.50 46.65
CA GLY A 22 7.18 21.92 47.26
C GLY A 22 8.40 21.90 46.34
N ALA A 23 8.62 23.01 45.62
CA ALA A 23 9.92 23.59 45.25
C ALA A 23 10.92 22.82 44.35
N GLU A 24 11.17 23.43 43.18
CA GLU A 24 12.45 23.52 42.46
C GLU A 24 13.03 22.26 41.76
N GLN A 25 12.54 21.99 40.55
CA GLN A 25 13.40 21.50 39.45
C GLN A 25 13.16 22.34 38.19
N SER A 26 13.49 23.63 38.32
CA SER A 26 13.60 24.57 37.21
C SER A 26 14.99 24.44 36.58
N TYR A 27 15.16 23.45 35.71
CA TYR A 27 16.27 23.43 34.75
C TYR A 27 15.70 23.06 33.38
N HIS A 28 15.93 23.94 32.39
CA HIS A 28 15.54 23.84 30.97
C HIS A 28 14.17 24.42 30.55
N ASN A 29 13.93 25.68 30.88
CA ASN A 29 13.09 26.54 30.04
C ASN A 29 13.93 27.10 28.88
N LEU A 30 14.15 26.26 27.85
CA LEU A 30 14.49 26.71 26.50
C LEU A 30 13.30 26.35 25.60
N PRO A 31 12.41 27.29 25.27
CA PRO A 31 11.16 27.00 24.56
C PRO A 31 11.34 26.65 23.07
N SER A 32 12.56 26.77 22.52
CA SER A 32 12.79 26.62 21.07
C SER A 32 13.23 25.21 20.64
N ALA A 33 13.97 24.46 21.46
CA ALA A 33 14.53 23.15 21.07
C ALA A 33 13.58 21.98 21.36
N ARG A 34 12.86 22.02 22.49
CA ARG A 34 11.88 20.98 22.87
C ARG A 34 10.72 20.87 21.89
N THR A 35 10.32 21.99 21.29
CA THR A 35 9.23 22.04 20.32
C THR A 35 9.59 21.30 19.03
N ASP A 36 10.86 21.38 18.61
CA ASP A 36 11.37 20.67 17.43
C ASP A 36 11.47 19.15 17.67
N GLU A 37 12.00 18.74 18.82
CA GLU A 37 12.03 17.32 19.21
C GLU A 37 10.61 16.71 19.28
N GLN A 38 9.66 17.45 19.84
CA GLN A 38 8.27 17.00 19.92
C GLN A 38 7.60 16.94 18.53
N ALA A 39 7.91 17.89 17.64
CA ALA A 39 7.44 17.87 16.26
C ALA A 39 8.05 16.71 15.47
N MET A 40 9.34 16.41 15.69
CA MET A 40 10.03 15.26 15.11
C MET A 40 9.37 13.95 15.55
N LEU A 41 9.13 13.76 16.84
CA LEU A 41 8.43 12.59 17.37
C LEU A 41 7.01 12.48 16.81
N SER A 42 6.29 13.59 16.68
CA SER A 42 4.95 13.62 16.06
C SER A 42 5.00 13.23 14.58
N SER A 43 6.02 13.68 13.85
CA SER A 43 6.22 13.30 12.45
C SER A 43 6.56 11.81 12.30
N ILE A 44 7.34 11.25 13.24
CA ILE A 44 7.66 9.82 13.28
C ILE A 44 6.39 9.01 13.50
N LEU A 45 5.55 9.40 14.47
CA LEU A 45 4.28 8.73 14.72
C LEU A 45 3.33 8.83 13.52
N ALA A 46 3.17 10.02 12.93
CA ALA A 46 2.31 10.22 11.76
C ALA A 46 2.79 9.39 10.56
N LYS A 47 4.09 9.44 10.25
CA LYS A 47 4.70 8.66 9.18
C LYS A 47 4.57 7.16 9.43
N THR A 48 4.72 6.73 10.68
CA THR A 48 4.54 5.33 11.08
C THR A 48 3.10 4.89 10.89
N ALA A 49 2.13 5.68 11.35
CA ALA A 49 0.70 5.40 11.19
C ALA A 49 0.28 5.31 9.70
N ILE A 50 0.86 6.14 8.82
CA ILE A 50 0.63 6.08 7.38
C ILE A 50 1.20 4.81 6.75
N ASN A 51 2.35 4.33 7.24
CA ASN A 51 3.07 3.20 6.64
C ASN A 51 2.66 1.84 7.21
N ILE A 52 1.97 1.80 8.34
CA ILE A 52 1.41 0.56 8.88
C ILE A 52 0.22 0.14 8.02
N ILE A 53 0.19 -1.15 7.65
CA ILE A 53 -0.91 -1.73 6.89
C ILE A 53 -1.99 -2.16 7.90
N ASP A 54 -3.16 -1.54 7.81
CA ASP A 54 -4.35 -2.03 8.50
C ASP A 54 -4.91 -3.26 7.76
N VAL A 55 -4.64 -4.44 8.32
CA VAL A 55 -5.12 -5.72 7.78
C VAL A 55 -6.62 -5.94 7.96
N SER A 56 -7.28 -5.16 8.83
CA SER A 56 -8.72 -5.24 9.09
C SER A 56 -9.56 -4.40 8.13
N ALA A 57 -8.95 -3.45 7.40
CA ALA A 57 -9.63 -2.61 6.41
C ALA A 57 -10.15 -3.38 5.17
N ALA A 58 -9.92 -4.69 5.08
CA ALA A 58 -10.50 -5.54 4.04
C ALA A 58 -12.02 -5.69 4.19
N ASP A 59 -12.54 -5.55 5.41
CA ASP A 59 -13.97 -5.57 5.66
C ASP A 59 -14.58 -4.22 5.26
N SER A 60 -15.65 -4.25 4.47
CA SER A 60 -16.27 -3.03 3.94
C SER A 60 -17.01 -2.27 5.06
N GLN A 61 -16.29 -1.46 5.85
CA GLN A 61 -16.88 -0.26 6.46
C GLN A 61 -17.02 0.79 5.35
N GLY A 62 -18.04 0.56 4.51
CA GLY A 62 -18.39 1.47 3.43
C GLY A 62 -18.78 2.83 3.99
N MET A 63 -18.54 3.84 3.16
CA MET A 63 -19.03 5.19 3.40
C MET A 63 -20.56 5.21 3.49
N GLU A 64 -21.12 6.00 4.40
CA GLU A 64 -22.57 6.10 4.53
C GLU A 64 -23.21 6.66 3.24
N GLN A 65 -24.39 6.16 2.88
CA GLN A 65 -25.03 6.50 1.60
C GLN A 65 -25.24 8.02 1.44
N HIS A 66 -25.60 8.71 2.52
CA HIS A 66 -25.87 10.14 2.47
C HIS A 66 -24.58 10.95 2.29
N GLU A 67 -23.48 10.57 2.96
CA GLU A 67 -22.18 11.18 2.70
C GLU A 67 -21.79 11.00 1.22
N TYR A 68 -22.11 9.82 0.63
CA TYR A 68 -21.71 9.52 -0.75
C TYR A 68 -22.46 10.43 -1.70
N MET A 69 -23.77 10.58 -1.48
CA MET A 69 -24.63 11.46 -2.27
C MET A 69 -24.18 12.92 -2.17
N ASP A 70 -23.73 13.37 -1.01
CA ASP A 70 -23.22 14.73 -0.82
C ASP A 70 -21.88 14.95 -1.53
N ARG A 71 -20.91 14.03 -1.39
CA ARG A 71 -19.64 14.11 -2.15
C ARG A 71 -19.89 14.06 -3.67
N ALA A 72 -20.80 13.22 -4.15
CA ALA A 72 -21.17 13.15 -5.56
C ALA A 72 -21.78 14.46 -6.09
N ARG A 73 -22.61 15.13 -5.28
CA ARG A 73 -23.15 16.46 -5.60
C ARG A 73 -22.06 17.53 -5.64
N GLN A 74 -21.05 17.45 -4.77
CA GLN A 74 -19.92 18.39 -4.74
C GLN A 74 -18.98 18.25 -5.95
N TYR A 75 -18.75 17.02 -6.45
CA TYR A 75 -17.89 16.81 -7.62
C TYR A 75 -18.56 17.16 -8.96
N ARG A 76 -19.89 17.06 -9.04
CA ARG A 76 -20.65 17.25 -10.30
C ARG A 76 -20.40 18.61 -10.98
N PRO A 77 -20.39 19.77 -10.29
CA PRO A 77 -20.17 21.07 -10.92
C PRO A 77 -18.74 21.24 -11.49
N GLY A 78 -17.73 20.72 -10.79
CA GLY A 78 -16.33 20.78 -11.23
C GLY A 78 -16.06 19.94 -12.47
N LEU A 79 -16.67 18.75 -12.53
CA LEU A 79 -16.58 17.84 -13.66
C LEU A 79 -17.30 18.39 -14.91
N ALA A 80 -18.52 18.91 -14.76
CA ALA A 80 -19.31 19.43 -15.89
C ALA A 80 -18.64 20.61 -16.60
N ARG A 81 -17.89 21.45 -15.85
CA ARG A 81 -17.11 22.57 -16.40
C ARG A 81 -15.84 22.13 -17.15
N GLN A 82 -15.29 20.95 -16.83
CA GLN A 82 -14.00 20.48 -17.34
C GLN A 82 -14.11 19.35 -18.37
N ALA A 83 -15.19 18.56 -18.34
CA ALA A 83 -15.38 17.39 -19.20
C ALA A 83 -15.94 17.68 -20.61
N GLY A 84 -16.40 18.91 -20.88
CA GLY A 84 -17.04 19.27 -22.16
C GLY A 84 -16.15 19.18 -23.41
N GLY A 85 -14.83 19.05 -23.26
CA GLY A 85 -13.90 19.01 -24.39
C GLY A 85 -12.78 17.96 -24.31
N LEU A 86 -12.73 17.14 -23.26
CA LEU A 86 -11.55 16.29 -23.08
C LEU A 86 -11.59 15.05 -23.98
N TRP A 87 -12.72 14.34 -24.10
CA TRP A 87 -12.77 13.01 -24.75
C TRP A 87 -13.77 12.89 -25.93
N SER A 88 -14.35 14.00 -26.42
CA SER A 88 -15.32 14.00 -27.53
C SER A 88 -14.63 14.08 -28.90
N GLY A 89 -13.89 13.05 -29.32
CA GLY A 89 -13.20 13.14 -30.61
C GLY A 89 -12.49 11.91 -31.10
N CYS A 90 -13.22 10.82 -31.38
CA CYS A 90 -12.69 9.72 -32.21
C CYS A 90 -13.77 9.18 -33.16
N ARG A 91 -14.04 9.91 -34.25
CA ARG A 91 -14.56 9.32 -35.48
C ARG A 91 -13.69 9.79 -36.65
N ARG A 92 -12.56 9.12 -36.86
CA ARG A 92 -11.85 9.23 -38.15
C ARG A 92 -12.64 8.44 -39.19
N ALA A 93 -13.06 9.12 -40.25
CA ALA A 93 -13.76 8.52 -41.38
C ALA A 93 -12.91 7.39 -42.02
N PRO A 94 -13.54 6.32 -42.54
CA PRO A 94 -12.80 5.22 -43.14
C PRO A 94 -12.18 5.68 -44.45
N ARG A 95 -10.84 5.70 -44.51
CA ARG A 95 -10.12 5.78 -45.78
C ARG A 95 -10.27 4.42 -46.47
N ARG A 96 -10.86 4.40 -47.66
CA ARG A 96 -10.93 3.19 -48.51
C ARG A 96 -9.49 2.74 -48.81
N ALA A 97 -9.03 1.69 -48.14
CA ALA A 97 -7.80 1.00 -48.50
C ALA A 97 -8.15 -0.05 -49.57
N GLY A 98 -7.50 0.03 -50.73
CA GLY A 98 -7.71 -0.89 -51.84
C GLY A 98 -7.27 -2.31 -51.47
N ALA A 99 -8.04 -3.30 -51.94
CA ALA A 99 -7.71 -4.71 -51.84
C ALA A 99 -6.57 -5.04 -52.81
N GLY A 100 -5.32 -4.85 -52.37
CA GLY A 100 -4.14 -5.47 -52.96
C GLY A 100 -3.67 -6.57 -52.02
N GLY A 101 -3.50 -7.80 -52.53
CA GLY A 101 -2.99 -8.92 -51.74
C GLY A 101 -1.64 -8.55 -51.11
N ASP A 102 -1.57 -8.56 -49.79
CA ASP A 102 -0.44 -8.00 -49.05
C ASP A 102 0.68 -9.06 -48.93
N PRO A 103 1.87 -8.84 -49.54
CA PRO A 103 3.01 -9.74 -49.41
C PRO A 103 3.56 -9.79 -47.98
N CYS A 104 3.05 -8.96 -47.05
CA CYS A 104 3.47 -8.93 -45.65
C CYS A 104 2.94 -10.12 -44.81
N VAL A 105 1.85 -10.78 -45.22
CA VAL A 105 1.19 -11.83 -44.40
C VAL A 105 2.13 -13.00 -44.06
N PRO A 106 2.92 -13.55 -45.01
CA PRO A 106 3.88 -14.62 -44.69
C PRO A 106 5.02 -14.14 -43.78
N GLN A 107 5.47 -12.89 -43.90
CA GLN A 107 6.53 -12.33 -43.06
C GLN A 107 6.04 -12.11 -41.63
N VAL A 108 4.84 -11.55 -41.45
CA VAL A 108 4.21 -11.39 -40.13
C VAL A 108 3.98 -12.75 -39.48
N SER A 109 3.53 -13.75 -40.25
CA SER A 109 3.35 -15.12 -39.75
C SER A 109 4.68 -15.74 -39.28
N ARG A 110 5.77 -15.52 -40.02
CA ARG A 110 7.12 -15.97 -39.63
C ARG A 110 7.59 -15.29 -38.35
N ILE A 111 7.41 -13.97 -38.24
CA ILE A 111 7.78 -13.21 -37.05
C ILE A 111 6.97 -13.67 -35.84
N ALA A 112 5.66 -13.89 -36.01
CA ALA A 112 4.78 -14.40 -34.96
C ALA A 112 5.19 -15.81 -34.50
N ALA A 113 5.50 -16.72 -35.43
CA ALA A 113 5.95 -18.07 -35.11
C ALA A 113 7.31 -18.07 -34.39
N TYR A 114 8.24 -17.20 -34.81
CA TYR A 114 9.54 -17.05 -34.14
C TYR A 114 9.38 -16.49 -32.72
N ALA A 115 8.58 -15.44 -32.55
CA ALA A 115 8.28 -14.88 -31.24
C ALA A 115 7.64 -15.94 -30.33
N PHE A 116 6.67 -16.70 -30.85
CA PHE A 116 6.02 -17.80 -30.11
C PHE A 116 7.02 -18.88 -29.70
N SER A 117 7.95 -19.24 -30.59
CA SER A 117 9.01 -20.22 -30.28
C SER A 117 9.96 -19.70 -29.20
N ALA A 118 10.30 -18.40 -29.22
CA ALA A 118 11.16 -17.78 -28.21
C ALA A 118 10.52 -17.78 -26.81
N LEU A 119 9.19 -17.75 -26.70
CA LEU A 119 8.51 -17.88 -25.40
C LEU A 119 8.86 -19.19 -24.69
N SER A 120 9.16 -20.24 -25.44
CA SER A 120 9.60 -21.51 -24.85
C SER A 120 10.93 -21.39 -24.11
N GLN A 121 11.76 -20.38 -24.38
CA GLN A 121 13.01 -20.16 -23.64
C GLN A 121 12.78 -19.50 -22.28
N ILE A 122 11.58 -18.98 -22.02
CA ILE A 122 11.20 -18.42 -20.71
C ILE A 122 10.86 -19.58 -19.78
N ARG A 123 11.91 -20.24 -19.29
CA ARG A 123 11.86 -21.30 -18.29
C ARG A 123 13.03 -21.17 -17.34
N VAL A 124 12.90 -21.73 -16.14
CA VAL A 124 14.01 -21.83 -15.19
C VAL A 124 14.72 -23.16 -15.43
N ASP A 125 16.02 -23.12 -15.75
CA ASP A 125 16.84 -24.33 -15.87
C ASP A 125 17.21 -24.85 -14.48
N ALA A 126 16.72 -26.04 -14.13
CA ALA A 126 17.03 -26.68 -12.86
C ALA A 126 18.48 -27.19 -12.87
N LYS A 127 19.32 -26.67 -11.98
CA LYS A 127 20.72 -27.10 -11.82
C LYS A 127 20.94 -28.04 -10.65
N GLU A 128 20.13 -27.91 -9.61
CA GLU A 128 20.25 -28.64 -8.35
C GLU A 128 18.84 -28.93 -7.80
N GLU A 129 18.74 -29.93 -6.93
CA GLU A 129 17.48 -30.28 -6.28
C GLU A 129 17.14 -29.23 -5.22
N LEU A 130 15.94 -28.64 -5.29
CA LEU A 130 15.48 -27.64 -4.31
C LEU A 130 15.03 -28.25 -2.99
N VAL A 131 14.75 -29.55 -2.97
CA VAL A 131 14.22 -30.27 -1.82
C VAL A 131 14.93 -31.61 -1.72
N VAL A 132 15.78 -31.79 -0.70
CA VAL A 132 16.41 -33.09 -0.45
C VAL A 132 15.66 -33.80 0.67
N GLN A 133 15.38 -35.09 0.49
CA GLN A 133 14.78 -35.90 1.55
C GLN A 133 15.85 -36.49 2.46
N PHE A 134 15.77 -36.17 3.75
CA PHE A 134 16.61 -36.77 4.76
C PHE A 134 16.02 -38.10 5.21
N GLY A 135 16.77 -39.20 5.01
CA GLY A 135 16.49 -40.49 5.63
C GLY A 135 17.07 -40.55 7.05
N ILE A 136 16.38 -41.24 7.95
CA ILE A 136 16.93 -41.59 9.28
C ILE A 136 17.84 -42.81 9.08
N PRO A 137 19.08 -42.81 9.62
CA PRO A 137 20.03 -43.92 9.47
C PRO A 137 19.58 -45.21 10.17
#